data_AF-A0A7S1UQI5-F1
#
_entry.id   AF-A0A7S1UQI5-F1
#
_cell.length_a   1.000
_cell.length_b   1.000
_cell.length_c   1.000
_cell.angle_alpha   90.00
_cell.angle_beta   90.00
_cell.angle_gamma   90.00
#
_symmetry.space_group_name_H-M   'P 1'
#
loop_
_entity.id
_entity.type
_entity.pdbx_description
1 polymer ?
#
loop_
_entity_poly.entity_id
_entity_poly.type
_entity_poly.pdbx_seq_one_letter_code
_entity_poly.pdbx_strand_id
1 'polypeptide(L)'
;FITSSIMHGQRRDKYKARLKDEKVADALQAKATQWFQVSNVLVQKRHEEKDTNGKTTMNLVEKLLLVNPDPIYLWNHRRDLLLKEEQDQQTGACFELEPELILTRQALERNPKAYGPWFHRKWAIRQYLLKQKETNYVLVQQETQKVLQTEIALTEQFLMLDERNFHCWNYRRFLIGC
;
A
#
# COMPACT_ATOMS: atom_id res chain seq x y z
N PHE A 1 -4.08 -13.18 14.12
CA PHE A 1 -3.15 -12.53 15.06
C PHE A 1 -1.82 -12.28 14.35
N ILE A 2 -1.54 -11.02 14.03
CA ILE A 2 -0.34 -10.59 13.29
C ILE A 2 0.78 -10.39 14.30
N THR A 3 1.85 -11.17 14.22
CA THR A 3 3.02 -10.96 15.08
C THR A 3 3.98 -9.98 14.42
N SER A 4 4.21 -8.83 15.07
CA SER A 4 5.29 -7.84 14.83
C SER A 4 6.70 -8.47 14.69
N SER A 5 6.83 -9.75 15.04
CA SER A 5 8.04 -10.54 15.13
C SER A 5 8.75 -10.88 13.81
N ILE A 6 8.30 -10.50 12.61
CA ILE A 6 8.92 -11.04 11.37
C ILE A 6 10.15 -10.25 10.88
N MET A 7 10.24 -8.94 11.16
CA MET A 7 11.42 -8.12 10.78
C MET A 7 12.09 -7.39 11.95
N HIS A 8 11.37 -7.17 13.06
CA HIS A 8 11.89 -6.50 14.25
C HIS A 8 11.65 -7.36 15.48
N GLY A 9 12.55 -7.31 16.46
CA GLY A 9 12.46 -8.15 17.66
C GLY A 9 12.84 -9.63 17.46
N GLN A 10 13.28 -10.03 16.26
CA GLN A 10 13.89 -11.37 16.08
C GLN A 10 15.27 -11.40 16.71
N ARG A 11 15.49 -12.37 17.61
CA ARG A 11 16.84 -12.62 18.11
C ARG A 11 17.74 -13.07 16.96
N ARG A 12 18.90 -12.43 16.83
CA ARG A 12 19.85 -12.60 15.71
C ARG A 12 20.34 -14.04 15.58
N ASP A 13 20.52 -14.74 16.69
CA ASP A 13 20.88 -16.16 16.78
C ASP A 13 19.82 -17.06 16.12
N LYS A 14 18.54 -16.89 16.49
CA LYS A 14 17.42 -17.63 15.91
C LYS A 14 17.27 -17.37 14.42
N TYR A 15 17.43 -16.11 14.00
CA TYR A 15 17.39 -15.74 12.58
C TYR A 15 18.49 -16.44 11.78
N LYS A 16 19.75 -16.39 12.27
CA LYS A 16 20.89 -17.05 11.62
C LYS A 16 20.74 -18.57 11.58
N ALA A 17 20.23 -19.19 12.64
CA ALA A 17 20.00 -20.63 12.68
C ALA A 17 18.96 -21.07 11.63
N ARG A 18 17.87 -20.32 11.49
CA ARG A 18 16.84 -20.59 10.47
C ARG A 18 17.38 -20.49 9.04
N LEU A 19 18.33 -19.59 8.77
CA LEU A 19 18.96 -19.47 7.46
C LEU A 19 19.92 -20.62 7.11
N LYS A 20 20.31 -21.46 8.08
CA LYS A 20 21.11 -22.66 7.83
C LYS A 20 20.28 -23.85 7.37
N ASP A 21 18.96 -23.80 7.54
CA ASP A 21 18.05 -24.82 7.01
C ASP A 21 17.95 -24.64 5.49
N GLU A 22 18.40 -25.64 4.74
CA GLU A 22 18.39 -25.64 3.28
C GLU A 22 16.99 -25.39 2.72
N LYS A 23 15.94 -25.97 3.34
CA LYS A 23 14.55 -25.77 2.87
C LYS A 23 14.12 -24.31 3.01
N VAL A 24 14.55 -23.64 4.07
CA VAL A 24 14.24 -22.22 4.28
C VAL A 24 15.04 -21.35 3.32
N ALA A 25 16.32 -21.65 3.12
CA ALA A 25 17.17 -20.95 2.17
C ALA A 25 16.60 -21.05 0.75
N ASP A 26 16.22 -22.25 0.31
CA ASP A 26 15.62 -22.50 -1.01
C ASP A 26 14.29 -21.74 -1.19
N ALA A 27 13.43 -21.76 -0.17
CA ALA A 27 12.16 -21.02 -0.21
C ALA A 27 12.37 -19.50 -0.31
N LEU A 28 13.36 -18.95 0.41
CA LEU A 28 13.70 -17.53 0.34
C LEU A 28 14.29 -17.17 -1.03
N GLN A 29 15.17 -18.04 -1.57
CA GLN A 29 15.77 -17.86 -2.88
C GLN A 29 14.69 -17.88 -3.98
N ALA A 30 13.78 -18.86 -3.96
CA ALA A 30 12.67 -18.95 -4.91
C ALA A 30 11.79 -17.70 -4.86
N LYS A 31 11.46 -17.21 -3.67
CA LYS A 31 10.68 -15.97 -3.49
C LYS A 31 11.42 -14.74 -4.04
N ALA A 32 12.73 -14.63 -3.79
CA ALA A 32 13.54 -13.54 -4.31
C ALA A 32 13.64 -13.57 -5.85
N THR A 33 13.86 -14.75 -6.43
CA THR A 33 13.91 -14.95 -7.88
C THR A 33 12.57 -14.60 -8.54
N GLN A 34 11.45 -15.06 -7.97
CA GLN A 34 10.13 -14.74 -8.50
C GLN A 34 9.85 -13.23 -8.45
N TRP A 35 10.18 -12.58 -7.33
CA TRP A 35 10.01 -11.12 -7.21
C TRP A 35 10.86 -10.37 -8.24
N PHE A 36 12.11 -10.78 -8.43
CA PHE A 36 13.02 -10.19 -9.42
C PHE A 36 12.49 -10.34 -10.85
N GLN A 37 12.02 -11.54 -11.23
CA GLN A 37 11.42 -11.79 -12.55
C GLN A 37 10.21 -10.88 -12.81
N VAL A 38 9.28 -10.80 -11.85
CA VAL A 38 8.09 -9.95 -11.98
C VAL A 38 8.46 -8.47 -12.03
N SER A 39 9.44 -8.03 -11.23
CA SER A 39 9.93 -6.65 -11.26
C SER A 39 10.58 -6.30 -12.61
N ASN A 40 11.33 -7.21 -13.23
CA ASN A 40 11.92 -6.96 -14.55
C ASN A 40 10.85 -6.82 -15.64
N VAL A 41 9.83 -7.67 -15.61
CA VAL A 41 8.68 -7.56 -16.54
C VAL A 41 7.99 -6.21 -16.37
N LEU A 42 7.80 -5.76 -15.11
CA LEU A 42 7.20 -4.45 -14.84
C LEU A 42 8.06 -3.30 -15.40
N VAL A 43 9.38 -3.35 -15.23
CA VAL A 43 10.29 -2.32 -15.74
C VAL A 43 10.27 -2.30 -17.28
N GLN A 44 10.33 -3.47 -17.93
CA GLN A 44 10.23 -3.57 -19.39
C GLN A 44 8.94 -2.96 -19.92
N LYS A 45 7.80 -3.33 -19.33
CA LYS A 45 6.49 -2.76 -19.66
C LYS A 45 6.42 -1.24 -19.47
N ARG A 46 7.15 -0.68 -18.51
CA ARG A 46 7.19 0.78 -18.29
C ARG A 46 7.97 1.51 -19.39
N HIS A 47 8.99 0.86 -19.95
CA HIS A 47 9.80 1.41 -21.05
C HIS A 47 9.13 1.27 -22.41
N GLU A 48 8.33 0.22 -22.59
CA GLU A 48 7.46 0.07 -23.74
C GLU A 48 6.30 1.08 -23.61
N GLU A 49 6.41 2.27 -24.22
CA GLU A 49 5.37 3.34 -24.23
C GLU A 49 3.95 2.87 -24.62
N LYS A 50 3.82 1.63 -25.12
CA LYS A 50 2.57 0.94 -25.44
C LYS A 50 2.10 0.00 -24.34
N ASP A 51 2.05 0.45 -23.09
CA ASP A 51 1.24 -0.26 -22.10
C ASP A 51 -0.25 -0.04 -22.40
N THR A 52 -0.71 -0.73 -23.44
CA THR A 52 -2.10 -0.76 -23.91
C THR A 52 -3.04 -1.42 -22.91
N ASN A 53 -2.51 -1.94 -21.80
CA ASN A 53 -3.27 -2.64 -20.77
C ASN A 53 -2.79 -2.24 -19.37
N GLY A 54 -3.05 -0.98 -18.99
CA GLY A 54 -2.73 -0.43 -17.67
C GLY A 54 -3.26 -1.28 -16.50
N LYS A 55 -4.36 -2.02 -16.70
CA LYS A 55 -4.90 -2.98 -15.72
C LYS A 55 -3.96 -4.15 -15.43
N THR A 56 -3.27 -4.67 -16.45
CA THR A 56 -2.26 -5.73 -16.27
C THR A 56 -1.09 -5.22 -15.46
N THR A 57 -0.60 -4.02 -15.76
CA THR A 57 0.51 -3.39 -15.04
C THR A 57 0.11 -3.05 -13.59
N MET A 58 -1.11 -2.57 -13.38
CA MET A 58 -1.67 -2.34 -12.04
C MET A 58 -1.63 -3.60 -11.18
N ASN A 59 -2.06 -4.73 -11.75
CA ASN A 59 -2.03 -6.04 -11.06
C ASN A 59 -0.61 -6.52 -10.75
N LEU A 60 0.36 -6.26 -11.63
CA LEU A 60 1.77 -6.61 -11.38
C LEU A 60 2.34 -5.78 -10.23
N VAL A 61 2.06 -4.46 -10.24
CA VAL A 61 2.48 -3.55 -9.16
C VAL A 61 1.88 -3.99 -7.82
N GLU A 62 0.58 -4.30 -7.79
CA GLU A 62 -0.10 -4.80 -6.58
C GLU A 62 0.56 -6.06 -6.02
N LYS A 63 0.83 -7.06 -6.87
CA LYS A 63 1.50 -8.29 -6.46
C LYS A 63 2.88 -8.03 -5.87
N LEU A 64 3.67 -7.15 -6.48
CA LEU A 64 4.99 -6.79 -5.98
C LEU A 64 4.91 -6.10 -4.61
N LEU A 65 3.95 -5.18 -4.44
CA LEU A 65 3.72 -4.45 -3.19
C LEU A 65 3.24 -5.35 -2.05
N LEU A 66 2.38 -6.31 -2.34
CA LEU A 66 1.93 -7.30 -1.35
C LEU A 66 3.08 -8.19 -0.88
N VAL A 67 4.06 -8.49 -1.74
CA VAL A 67 5.26 -9.24 -1.36
C VAL A 67 6.26 -8.38 -0.58
N ASN A 68 6.52 -7.17 -1.06
CA ASN A 68 7.43 -6.21 -0.45
C ASN A 68 6.90 -4.77 -0.63
N PRO A 69 6.39 -4.13 0.43
CA PRO A 69 5.83 -2.79 0.34
C PRO A 69 6.87 -1.66 0.47
N ASP A 70 8.15 -1.96 0.70
CA ASP A 70 9.17 -0.94 0.93
C ASP A 70 9.61 -0.15 -0.32
N PRO A 71 9.68 -0.74 -1.53
CA PRO A 71 10.14 -0.01 -2.71
C PRO A 71 9.18 1.12 -3.11
N ILE A 72 9.55 2.36 -2.78
CA ILE A 72 8.69 3.54 -2.96
C ILE A 72 8.31 3.78 -4.43
N TYR A 73 9.17 3.37 -5.38
CA TYR A 73 8.91 3.53 -6.80
C TYR A 73 7.67 2.73 -7.26
N LEU A 74 7.34 1.61 -6.62
CA LEU A 74 6.14 0.83 -6.94
C LEU A 74 4.87 1.60 -6.55
N TRP A 75 4.86 2.25 -5.39
CA TRP A 75 3.76 3.11 -4.97
C TRP A 75 3.62 4.35 -5.88
N ASN A 76 4.76 4.95 -6.28
CA ASN A 76 4.75 6.03 -7.27
C ASN A 76 4.14 5.55 -8.59
N HIS A 77 4.58 4.40 -9.10
CA HIS A 77 4.06 3.84 -10.33
C HIS A 77 2.56 3.54 -10.25
N ARG A 78 2.08 3.01 -9.12
CA ARG A 78 0.65 2.80 -8.89
C ARG A 78 -0.13 4.12 -8.96
N ARG A 79 0.36 5.17 -8.31
CA ARG A 79 -0.26 6.51 -8.36
C ARG A 79 -0.30 7.06 -9.79
N ASP A 80 0.78 6.92 -10.54
CA ASP A 80 0.84 7.36 -11.94
C ASP A 80 -0.24 6.64 -12.77
N LEU A 81 -0.43 5.33 -12.57
CA LEU A 81 -1.46 4.55 -13.27
C LEU A 81 -2.88 5.00 -12.89
N LEU A 82 -3.15 5.18 -11.59
CA LEU A 82 -4.47 5.63 -11.10
C LEU A 82 -4.84 7.03 -11.63
N LEU A 83 -3.86 7.95 -11.63
CA LEU A 83 -4.08 9.30 -12.15
C LEU A 83 -4.28 9.31 -13.67
N LYS A 84 -3.58 8.44 -14.42
CA LYS A 84 -3.79 8.29 -15.86
C LYS A 84 -5.17 7.71 -16.18
N GLU A 85 -5.60 6.68 -15.45
CA GLU A 85 -6.93 6.07 -15.62
C GLU A 85 -8.04 7.10 -15.40
N GLU A 86 -7.89 7.97 -14.41
CA GLU A 86 -8.84 9.06 -14.16
C GLU A 86 -8.86 10.13 -15.27
N GLN A 87 -7.70 10.46 -15.84
CA GLN A 87 -7.62 11.46 -16.93
C GLN A 87 -8.16 10.92 -18.27
N ASP A 88 -8.25 9.60 -18.41
CA ASP A 88 -8.74 8.96 -19.61
C ASP A 88 -10.27 9.08 -19.71
N GLN A 89 -10.71 10.15 -20.38
CA GLN A 89 -12.12 10.46 -20.64
C GLN A 89 -12.86 9.33 -21.37
N GLN A 90 -12.15 8.44 -22.09
CA GLN A 90 -12.77 7.31 -22.78
C GLN A 90 -13.28 6.24 -21.81
N THR A 91 -12.68 6.13 -20.63
CA THR A 91 -13.03 5.09 -19.64
C THR A 91 -14.19 5.50 -18.75
N GLY A 92 -14.40 6.81 -18.56
CA GLY A 92 -15.35 7.34 -17.58
C GLY A 92 -15.02 6.94 -16.13
N ALA A 93 -13.81 6.45 -15.87
CA ALA A 93 -13.42 5.91 -14.59
C ALA A 93 -13.22 7.04 -13.56
N CYS A 94 -13.72 6.83 -12.34
CA CYS A 94 -13.44 7.69 -11.20
C CYS A 94 -12.48 6.95 -10.26
N PHE A 95 -11.56 7.69 -9.63
CA PHE A 95 -10.72 7.16 -8.55
C PHE A 95 -11.57 6.45 -7.48
N GLU A 96 -11.32 5.15 -7.31
CA GLU A 96 -11.92 4.34 -6.27
C GLU A 96 -11.01 4.28 -5.04
N LEU A 97 -11.51 4.72 -3.89
CA LEU A 97 -10.73 4.74 -2.64
C LEU A 97 -10.54 3.34 -2.05
N GLU A 98 -11.59 2.51 -2.07
CA GLU A 98 -11.64 1.24 -1.33
C GLU A 98 -10.53 0.24 -1.72
N PRO A 99 -10.22 0.01 -3.01
CA PRO A 99 -9.10 -0.87 -3.40
C PRO A 99 -7.76 -0.43 -2.80
N GLU A 100 -7.51 0.88 -2.74
CA GLU A 100 -6.28 1.43 -2.18
C GLU A 100 -6.21 1.28 -0.65
N LEU A 101 -7.36 1.38 0.04
CA LEU A 101 -7.44 1.10 1.47
C LEU A 101 -7.22 -0.38 1.77
N ILE A 102 -7.71 -1.30 0.93
CA ILE A 102 -7.49 -2.74 1.09
C ILE A 102 -6.01 -3.08 0.91
N LEU A 103 -5.40 -2.62 -0.20
CA LEU A 103 -4.00 -2.89 -0.51
C LEU A 103 -3.05 -2.38 0.58
N THR A 104 -3.23 -1.12 1.00
CA THR A 104 -2.36 -0.53 2.02
C THR A 104 -2.56 -1.18 3.38
N ARG A 105 -3.79 -1.60 3.73
CA ARG A 105 -4.02 -2.36 4.97
C ARG A 105 -3.28 -3.69 4.95
N GLN A 106 -3.39 -4.48 3.88
CA GLN A 106 -2.69 -5.76 3.74
C GLN A 106 -1.16 -5.60 3.84
N ALA A 107 -0.61 -4.53 3.25
CA ALA A 107 0.80 -4.20 3.36
C ALA A 107 1.22 -3.83 4.80
N LEU A 108 0.43 -3.01 5.49
CA LEU A 108 0.68 -2.57 6.87
C LEU A 108 0.51 -3.70 7.88
N GLU A 109 -0.42 -4.61 7.66
CA GLU A 109 -0.58 -5.83 8.46
C GLU A 109 0.66 -6.74 8.36
N ARG A 110 1.42 -6.69 7.26
CA ARG A 110 2.71 -7.39 7.15
C ARG A 110 3.86 -6.58 7.76
N ASN A 111 3.92 -5.29 7.47
CA ASN A 111 4.95 -4.38 7.96
C ASN A 111 4.33 -3.04 8.40
N PRO A 112 3.97 -2.89 9.69
CA PRO A 112 3.28 -1.69 10.18
C PRO A 112 4.17 -0.43 10.18
N LYS A 113 5.47 -0.58 9.90
CA LYS A 113 6.47 0.51 9.84
C LYS A 113 6.94 0.82 8.41
N ALA A 114 6.35 0.17 7.40
CA ALA A 114 6.66 0.48 6.01
C ALA A 114 6.19 1.90 5.65
N TYR A 115 7.10 2.76 5.19
CA TYR A 115 6.77 4.13 4.78
C TYR A 115 5.79 4.17 3.59
N GLY A 116 6.00 3.30 2.60
CA GLY A 116 5.25 3.29 1.34
C GLY A 116 3.73 3.22 1.53
N PRO A 117 3.19 2.20 2.22
CA PRO A 117 1.77 2.07 2.47
C PRO A 117 1.15 3.26 3.21
N TRP A 118 1.80 3.79 4.26
CA TRP A 118 1.28 4.95 4.99
C TRP A 118 1.20 6.19 4.11
N PHE A 119 2.24 6.44 3.30
CA PHE A 119 2.26 7.58 2.39
C PHE A 119 1.25 7.43 1.26
N HIS A 120 1.09 6.23 0.72
CA HIS A 120 0.10 5.94 -0.30
C HIS A 120 -1.33 6.07 0.24
N ARG A 121 -1.60 5.54 1.42
CA ARG A 121 -2.90 5.65 2.10
C ARG A 121 -3.28 7.10 2.38
N LYS A 122 -2.31 7.91 2.83
CA LYS A 122 -2.46 9.37 2.98
C LYS A 122 -2.76 10.06 1.66
N TRP A 123 -2.06 9.70 0.59
CA TRP A 123 -2.34 10.24 -0.75
C TRP A 123 -3.75 9.87 -1.22
N ALA A 124 -4.17 8.62 -1.07
CA ALA A 124 -5.49 8.13 -1.49
C ALA A 124 -6.63 8.85 -0.77
N ILE A 125 -6.53 9.03 0.55
CA ILE A 125 -7.51 9.83 1.32
C ILE A 125 -7.55 11.27 0.80
N ARG A 126 -6.40 11.90 0.51
CA ARG A 126 -6.40 13.26 -0.05
C ARG A 126 -7.09 13.34 -1.41
N GLN A 127 -6.83 12.39 -2.32
CA GLN A 127 -7.50 12.36 -3.62
C GLN A 127 -9.01 12.25 -3.46
N TYR A 128 -9.46 11.33 -2.59
CA TYR A 128 -10.89 11.20 -2.27
C TYR A 128 -11.49 12.51 -1.74
N LEU A 129 -10.87 13.12 -0.72
CA LEU A 129 -11.39 14.36 -0.12
C LEU A 129 -11.44 15.54 -1.10
N LEU A 130 -10.46 15.66 -2.01
CA LEU A 130 -10.46 16.72 -3.03
C LEU A 130 -11.68 16.61 -3.94
N LYS A 131 -12.04 15.39 -4.36
CA LYS A 131 -13.21 15.14 -5.20
C LYS A 131 -14.52 15.41 -4.47
N GLN A 132 -14.60 15.02 -3.20
CA GLN A 132 -15.79 15.27 -2.40
C GLN A 132 -16.04 16.77 -2.18
N LYS A 133 -14.99 17.60 -2.16
CA LYS A 133 -15.14 19.07 -2.08
C LYS A 133 -15.77 19.69 -3.33
N GLU A 134 -15.63 19.07 -4.49
CA GLU A 134 -16.29 19.51 -5.72
C GLU A 134 -17.81 19.26 -5.67
N THR A 135 -18.24 18.35 -4.79
CA THR A 135 -19.62 17.84 -4.72
C THR A 135 -20.24 18.26 -3.37
N ASN A 136 -20.72 19.51 -3.26
CA ASN A 136 -21.16 20.13 -1.98
C ASN A 136 -22.53 19.62 -1.45
N TYR A 137 -22.75 18.31 -1.47
CA TYR A 137 -23.99 17.67 -1.03
C TYR A 137 -23.86 17.10 0.38
N VAL A 138 -24.93 17.18 1.19
CA VAL A 138 -24.96 16.69 2.59
C VAL A 138 -24.63 15.19 2.68
N LEU A 139 -25.11 14.37 1.74
CA LEU A 139 -24.82 12.93 1.71
C LEU A 139 -23.31 12.66 1.56
N VAL A 140 -22.63 13.43 0.73
CA VAL A 140 -21.18 13.34 0.51
C VAL A 140 -20.40 13.69 1.78
N GLN A 141 -20.88 14.67 2.56
CA GLN A 141 -20.25 15.01 3.84
C GLN A 141 -20.39 13.88 4.87
N GLN A 142 -21.56 13.24 4.95
CA GLN A 142 -21.78 12.10 5.85
C GLN A 142 -20.90 10.91 5.49
N GLU A 143 -20.78 10.59 4.19
CA GLU A 143 -19.91 9.52 3.71
C GLU A 143 -18.44 9.82 4.02
N THR A 144 -18.01 11.05 3.77
CA THR A 144 -16.65 11.51 4.07
C THR A 144 -16.33 11.37 5.56
N GLN A 145 -17.25 11.78 6.42
CA GLN A 145 -17.10 11.65 7.87
C GLN A 145 -16.97 10.18 8.28
N LYS A 146 -17.76 9.28 7.68
CA LYS A 146 -17.70 7.83 7.95
C LYS A 146 -16.35 7.22 7.53
N VAL A 147 -15.82 7.64 6.39
CA VAL A 147 -14.48 7.22 5.93
C VAL A 147 -13.42 7.66 6.94
N LEU A 148 -13.40 8.94 7.33
CA LEU A 148 -12.43 9.45 8.30
C LEU A 148 -12.52 8.75 9.67
N GLN A 149 -13.73 8.49 10.16
CA GLN A 149 -13.93 7.74 11.40
C GLN A 149 -13.39 6.31 11.32
N THR A 150 -13.61 5.63 10.19
CA THR A 150 -13.07 4.29 9.94
C THR A 150 -11.55 4.29 9.96
N GLU A 151 -10.92 5.30 9.35
CA GLU A 151 -9.46 5.46 9.34
C GLU A 151 -8.89 5.80 10.73
N ILE A 152 -9.60 6.61 11.52
CA ILE A 152 -9.23 6.88 12.92
C ILE A 152 -9.26 5.58 13.73
N ALA A 153 -10.31 4.77 13.59
CA ALA A 153 -10.41 3.47 14.27
C ALA A 153 -9.31 2.49 13.83
N LEU A 154 -8.89 2.52 12.56
CA LEU A 154 -7.74 1.76 12.08
C LEU A 154 -6.46 2.16 12.82
N THR A 155 -6.22 3.46 13.00
CA THR A 155 -5.02 3.91 13.74
C THR A 155 -5.01 3.45 15.19
N GLU A 156 -6.18 3.31 15.82
CA GLU A 156 -6.29 2.77 17.19
C GLU A 156 -5.86 1.31 17.23
N GLN A 157 -6.27 0.51 16.25
CA GLN A 157 -5.84 -0.88 16.11
C GLN A 157 -4.32 -1.01 15.98
N PHE A 158 -3.69 -0.20 15.12
CA PHE A 158 -2.23 -0.24 14.96
C PHE A 158 -1.47 0.29 16.19
N LEU A 159 -2.01 1.29 16.88
CA LEU A 159 -1.40 1.83 18.11
C LEU A 159 -1.57 0.91 19.32
N MET A 160 -2.63 0.11 19.38
CA MET A 160 -2.74 -0.97 20.37
C MET A 160 -1.66 -2.05 20.19
N LEU A 161 -1.18 -2.26 18.96
CA LEU A 161 -0.10 -3.21 18.66
C LEU A 161 1.30 -2.64 18.94
N ASP A 162 1.52 -1.36 18.65
CA ASP A 162 2.76 -0.64 18.96
C ASP A 162 2.44 0.86 19.15
N GLU A 163 2.26 1.29 20.40
CA GLU A 163 1.92 2.67 20.75
C GLU A 163 2.99 3.68 20.32
N ARG A 164 4.21 3.21 20.03
CA ARG A 164 5.36 4.01 19.60
C ARG A 164 5.47 4.08 18.07
N ASN A 165 4.52 3.52 17.33
CA ASN A 165 4.51 3.58 15.87
C ASN A 165 4.27 5.02 15.39
N PHE A 166 5.36 5.77 15.20
CA PHE A 166 5.30 7.16 14.79
C PHE A 166 4.69 7.34 13.39
N HIS A 167 4.75 6.34 12.51
CA HIS A 167 4.10 6.40 11.20
C HIS A 167 2.58 6.44 11.35
N CYS A 168 2.04 5.58 12.23
CA CYS A 168 0.63 5.56 12.57
C CYS A 168 0.19 6.87 13.24
N TRP A 169 0.98 7.41 14.17
CA TRP A 169 0.71 8.72 14.77
C TRP A 169 0.74 9.86 13.75
N ASN A 170 1.69 9.86 12.81
CA ASN A 170 1.75 10.84 11.72
C ASN A 170 0.51 10.77 10.85
N TYR A 171 0.02 9.57 10.56
CA TYR A 171 -1.20 9.36 9.80
C TYR A 171 -2.45 9.82 10.59
N ARG A 172 -2.56 9.48 11.87
CA ARG A 172 -3.66 9.93 12.75
C ARG A 172 -3.74 11.45 12.84
N ARG A 173 -2.59 12.14 13.00
CA ARG A 173 -2.52 13.61 13.00
C ARG A 173 -2.99 14.21 11.67
N PHE A 174 -2.66 13.57 10.55
CA PHE A 174 -3.17 13.99 9.25
C PHE A 174 -4.70 13.85 9.15
N LEU A 175 -5.28 12.73 9.61
CA LEU A 175 -6.73 12.52 9.58
C LEU A 175 -7.50 13.55 10.42
N ILE A 176 -6.98 13.89 11.61
CA ILE A 176 -7.60 14.90 12.49
C ILE A 176 -7.57 16.30 11.86
N GLY A 177 -6.59 16.58 11.01
CA GLY A 177 -6.46 17.86 10.30
C GLY A 177 -7.17 17.91 8.94
N CYS A 178 -7.89 16.86 8.53
CA CYS A 178 -8.71 16.87 7.32
C CYS A 178 -10.07 17.51 7.59
#